data_AF-A0A3L9YP86-F1
#
_entry.id   AF-A0A3L9YP86-F1
#
_cell.length_a   1.000
_cell.length_b   1.000
_cell.length_c   1.000
_cell.angle_alpha   90.00
_cell.angle_beta   90.00
_cell.angle_gamma   90.00
#
_symmetry.space_group_name_H-M   'P 1'
#
loop_
_entity.id
_entity.type
_entity.pdbx_description
1 polymer ?
#
loop_
_entity_poly.entity_id
_entity_poly.type
_entity_poly.pdbx_seq_one_letter_code
_entity_poly.pdbx_strand_id
1 'polypeptide(L)'
;MSLLLEVRGVGIGRAHFARRVYTQALAASTVIETAAQQGPALMRLTAQAEQRAQATACKGELVIEAWQTPTRQRLDLIDATTGEDKSVEVDWRAAEPLKIVNARPRPCGYLLAASQGEAARRLEMLGVRVERIDSASSWSVERYEVESLSDAKRQDARAAIEDGQPIRAFRVQLRPGRAVVPPGTFYVSLAQSLSPLISAALEPDSQNSYAANRLVEIADDGLMRVLAVPSWKQPR
;
A
#
# COMPACT_ATOMS: atom_id res chain seq x y z
N MET A 1 2.43 11.98 -0.81
CA MET A 1 3.61 11.58 -1.60
C MET A 1 4.67 11.07 -0.63
N SER A 2 5.25 9.90 -0.89
CA SER A 2 6.40 9.40 -0.14
C SER A 2 7.57 9.23 -1.11
N LEU A 3 8.77 9.60 -0.67
CA LEU A 3 10.02 9.42 -1.41
C LEU A 3 10.98 8.61 -0.54
N LEU A 4 11.59 7.59 -1.13
CA LEU A 4 12.68 6.85 -0.50
C LEU A 4 13.98 7.26 -1.19
N LEU A 5 14.91 7.83 -0.41
CA LEU A 5 16.23 8.25 -0.89
C LEU A 5 17.29 7.27 -0.40
N GLU A 6 17.72 6.37 -1.28
CA GLU A 6 18.78 5.40 -0.95
C GLU A 6 20.11 5.81 -1.57
N VAL A 7 21.18 5.66 -0.79
CA VAL A 7 22.56 5.81 -1.28
C VAL A 7 23.31 4.52 -0.94
N ARG A 8 24.15 4.06 -1.86
CA ARG A 8 24.94 2.85 -1.68
C ARG A 8 25.76 2.93 -0.37
N GLY A 9 25.54 1.95 0.51
CA GLY A 9 26.26 1.86 1.78
C GLY A 9 26.77 0.45 2.13
N VAL A 10 26.23 -0.60 1.50
CA VAL A 10 26.58 -1.99 1.81
C VAL A 10 27.95 -2.34 1.22
N GLY A 11 28.80 -2.99 2.03
CA GLY A 11 30.08 -3.55 1.59
C GLY A 11 31.21 -2.53 1.34
N ILE A 12 31.01 -1.25 1.66
CA ILE A 12 31.99 -0.17 1.40
C ILE A 12 32.48 0.55 2.67
N GLY A 13 32.06 0.10 3.86
CA GLY A 13 32.50 0.66 5.15
C GLY A 13 32.37 2.19 5.23
N ARG A 14 33.47 2.87 5.60
CA ARG A 14 33.55 4.34 5.70
C ARG A 14 33.94 5.03 4.38
N ALA A 15 34.10 4.29 3.29
CA ALA A 15 34.47 4.88 2.01
C ALA A 15 33.47 5.99 1.61
N HIS A 16 34.02 7.13 1.16
CA HIS A 16 33.25 8.28 0.68
C HIS A 16 32.13 8.75 1.62
N PHE A 17 32.27 8.57 2.95
CA PHE A 17 31.22 8.89 3.92
C PHE A 17 30.72 10.33 3.79
N ALA A 18 31.63 11.32 3.74
CA ALA A 18 31.27 12.72 3.56
C ALA A 18 30.47 12.97 2.26
N ARG A 19 30.87 12.36 1.15
CA ARG A 19 30.14 12.44 -0.13
C ARG A 19 28.73 11.86 -0.01
N ARG A 20 28.58 10.71 0.63
CA ARG A 20 27.27 10.05 0.81
C ARG A 20 26.31 10.90 1.65
N VAL A 21 26.79 11.40 2.78
CA VAL A 21 26.02 12.29 3.65
C VAL A 21 25.62 13.56 2.91
N TYR A 22 26.58 14.20 2.23
CA TYR A 22 26.33 15.40 1.45
C TYR A 22 25.29 15.15 0.34
N THR A 23 25.40 14.05 -0.42
CA THR A 23 24.43 13.70 -1.46
C THR A 23 23.03 13.51 -0.90
N GLN A 24 22.86 12.83 0.24
CA GLN A 24 21.54 12.67 0.86
C GLN A 24 20.98 14.01 1.34
N ALA A 25 21.78 14.83 2.03
CA ALA A 25 21.36 16.13 2.53
C ALA A 25 20.95 17.07 1.38
N LEU A 26 21.74 17.10 0.31
CA LEU A 26 21.44 17.88 -0.88
C LEU A 26 20.16 17.38 -1.55
N ALA A 27 20.03 16.07 -1.80
CA ALA A 27 18.83 15.50 -2.41
C ALA A 27 17.55 15.80 -1.60
N ALA A 28 17.60 15.62 -0.28
CA ALA A 28 16.48 15.92 0.60
C ALA A 28 16.11 17.41 0.58
N SER A 29 17.11 18.31 0.66
CA SER A 29 16.89 19.76 0.64
C SER A 29 16.31 20.21 -0.69
N THR A 30 16.87 19.75 -1.81
CA THR A 30 16.38 20.07 -3.17
C THR A 30 14.95 19.59 -3.37
N VAL A 31 14.57 18.40 -2.88
CA VAL A 31 13.18 17.92 -2.94
C VAL A 31 12.24 18.87 -2.21
N ILE A 32 12.60 19.27 -0.98
CA ILE A 32 11.78 20.17 -0.15
C ILE A 32 11.64 21.55 -0.81
N GLU A 33 12.76 22.13 -1.26
CA GLU A 33 12.78 23.44 -1.91
C GLU A 33 12.00 23.43 -3.22
N THR A 34 12.16 22.40 -4.04
CA THR A 34 11.42 22.26 -5.31
C THR A 34 9.93 22.10 -5.06
N ALA A 35 9.54 21.29 -4.07
CA ALA A 35 8.14 21.11 -3.68
C ALA A 35 7.53 22.43 -3.18
N ALA A 36 8.28 23.23 -2.41
CA ALA A 36 7.85 24.54 -1.95
C ALA A 36 7.67 25.54 -3.11
N GLN A 37 8.64 25.59 -4.03
CA GLN A 37 8.59 26.46 -5.22
C GLN A 37 7.44 26.08 -6.18
N GLN A 38 7.14 24.79 -6.29
CA GLN A 38 6.08 24.26 -7.16
C GLN A 38 4.76 23.99 -6.43
N GLY A 39 4.56 24.55 -5.24
CA GLY A 39 3.42 24.27 -4.37
C GLY A 39 2.05 24.27 -5.07
N PRO A 40 1.68 25.30 -5.86
CA PRO A 40 0.41 25.31 -6.59
C PRO A 40 0.26 24.14 -7.58
N ALA A 41 1.32 23.77 -8.29
CA ALA A 41 1.29 22.63 -9.21
C ALA A 41 1.12 21.31 -8.46
N LEU A 42 1.81 21.15 -7.32
CA LEU A 42 1.70 19.98 -6.45
C LEU A 42 0.27 19.83 -5.91
N MET A 43 -0.34 20.91 -5.41
CA MET A 43 -1.72 20.89 -4.91
C MET A 43 -2.73 20.49 -5.99
N ARG A 44 -2.56 20.96 -7.24
CA ARG A 44 -3.39 20.51 -8.36
C ARG A 44 -3.23 19.02 -8.64
N LEU A 45 -2.01 18.49 -8.61
CA LEU A 45 -1.75 17.07 -8.82
C LEU A 45 -2.43 16.23 -7.73
N THR A 46 -2.39 16.69 -6.48
CA THR A 46 -3.11 16.04 -5.37
C THR A 46 -4.63 16.06 -5.59
N ALA A 47 -5.19 17.20 -6.00
CA ALA A 47 -6.62 17.31 -6.30
C ALA A 47 -7.04 16.39 -7.47
N GLN A 48 -6.21 16.27 -8.51
CA GLN A 48 -6.46 15.34 -9.62
C GLN A 48 -6.40 13.88 -9.17
N ALA A 49 -5.46 13.52 -8.30
CA ALA A 49 -5.38 12.18 -7.72
C ALA A 49 -6.64 11.86 -6.89
N GLU A 50 -7.13 12.81 -6.11
CA GLU A 50 -8.38 12.70 -5.36
C GLU A 50 -9.58 12.44 -6.29
N GLN A 51 -9.72 13.22 -7.37
CA GLN A 51 -10.77 13.05 -8.37
C GLN A 51 -10.70 11.67 -9.04
N ARG A 52 -9.50 11.20 -9.39
CA ARG A 52 -9.31 9.85 -9.97
C ARG A 52 -9.71 8.75 -8.99
N ALA A 53 -9.36 8.89 -7.71
CA ALA A 53 -9.75 7.94 -6.68
C ALA A 53 -11.26 7.89 -6.50
N GLN A 54 -11.93 9.04 -6.49
CA GLN A 54 -13.40 9.11 -6.45
C GLN A 54 -14.05 8.46 -7.68
N ALA A 55 -13.50 8.70 -8.88
CA ALA A 55 -14.04 8.15 -10.12
C ALA A 55 -13.88 6.61 -10.23
N THR A 56 -12.84 6.06 -9.58
CA THR A 56 -12.47 4.64 -9.64
C THR A 56 -12.89 3.84 -8.40
N ALA A 57 -13.38 4.48 -7.34
CA ALA A 57 -13.98 3.78 -6.21
C ALA A 57 -15.08 2.82 -6.71
N CYS A 58 -15.11 1.60 -6.16
CA CYS A 58 -16.00 0.50 -6.59
C CYS A 58 -15.81 -0.01 -8.03
N LYS A 59 -14.77 0.42 -8.76
CA LYS A 59 -14.59 0.11 -10.19
C LYS A 59 -13.20 -0.42 -10.50
N GLY A 60 -13.15 -1.33 -11.48
CA GLY A 60 -11.92 -1.95 -11.94
C GLY A 60 -11.37 -2.95 -10.93
N GLU A 61 -10.11 -3.29 -11.10
CA GLU A 61 -9.41 -4.27 -10.28
C GLU A 61 -8.51 -3.61 -9.24
N LEU A 62 -8.34 -4.33 -8.13
CA LEU A 62 -7.39 -4.05 -7.08
C LEU A 62 -6.37 -5.18 -7.05
N VAL A 63 -5.12 -4.83 -7.33
CA VAL A 63 -3.98 -5.75 -7.21
C VAL A 63 -3.62 -5.87 -5.73
N ILE A 64 -3.65 -7.10 -5.22
CA ILE A 64 -3.35 -7.44 -3.83
C ILE A 64 -1.88 -7.85 -3.70
N GLU A 65 -1.42 -8.63 -4.67
CA GLU A 65 -0.06 -9.15 -4.72
C GLU A 65 0.46 -9.11 -6.16
N ALA A 66 1.67 -8.56 -6.30
CA ALA A 66 2.40 -8.53 -7.55
C ALA A 66 3.90 -8.61 -7.29
N TRP A 67 4.63 -9.14 -8.27
CA TRP A 67 6.07 -9.39 -8.22
C TRP A 67 6.76 -8.80 -9.45
N GLN A 68 8.08 -8.59 -9.36
CA GLN A 68 8.83 -8.17 -10.54
C GLN A 68 8.76 -9.22 -11.65
N THR A 69 8.79 -8.76 -12.90
CA THR A 69 8.80 -9.62 -14.07
C THR A 69 10.24 -10.02 -14.40
N PRO A 70 10.60 -11.32 -14.35
CA PRO A 70 11.92 -11.76 -14.79
C PRO A 70 12.10 -11.50 -16.29
N THR A 71 13.19 -10.85 -16.67
CA THR A 71 13.54 -10.53 -18.05
C THR A 71 15.07 -10.51 -18.23
N ARG A 72 15.54 -10.25 -19.45
CA ARG A 72 16.94 -9.93 -19.75
C ARG A 72 17.03 -8.44 -20.08
N GLN A 73 18.08 -7.78 -19.59
CA GLN A 73 18.33 -6.38 -19.90
C GLN A 73 19.81 -6.16 -20.22
N ARG A 74 20.05 -5.35 -21.26
CA ARG A 74 21.38 -4.82 -21.57
C ARG A 74 21.70 -3.64 -20.65
N LEU A 75 22.83 -3.71 -19.97
CA LEU A 75 23.40 -2.59 -19.22
C LEU A 75 24.69 -2.15 -19.87
N ASP A 76 24.81 -0.85 -20.11
CA ASP A 76 26.06 -0.24 -20.53
C ASP A 76 26.83 0.19 -19.28
N LEU A 77 27.98 -0.44 -19.09
CA LEU A 77 28.84 -0.29 -17.92
C LEU A 77 30.24 0.15 -18.36
N ILE A 78 31.07 0.54 -17.40
CA ILE A 78 32.50 0.79 -17.64
C ILE A 78 33.30 -0.43 -17.20
N ASP A 79 34.20 -0.93 -18.05
CA ASP A 79 35.12 -1.99 -17.64
C ASP A 79 36.09 -1.46 -16.58
N ALA A 80 36.13 -2.13 -15.43
CA ALA A 80 36.92 -1.68 -14.29
C ALA A 80 38.44 -1.75 -14.52
N THR A 81 38.90 -2.52 -15.52
CA THR A 81 40.32 -2.70 -15.83
C THR A 81 40.76 -1.73 -16.92
N THR A 82 39.99 -1.62 -18.01
CA THR A 82 40.38 -0.82 -19.18
C THR A 82 39.78 0.58 -19.18
N GLY A 83 38.68 0.82 -18.46
CA GLY A 83 37.94 2.08 -18.47
C GLY A 83 37.05 2.29 -19.70
N GLU A 84 36.94 1.30 -20.59
CA GLU A 84 36.13 1.38 -21.81
C GLU A 84 34.66 1.01 -21.56
N ASP A 85 33.77 1.47 -22.45
CA ASP A 85 32.36 1.08 -22.44
C ASP A 85 32.21 -0.42 -22.71
N LYS A 86 31.36 -1.06 -21.91
CA LYS A 86 31.09 -2.49 -21.96
C LYS A 86 29.60 -2.75 -21.78
N SER A 87 28.96 -3.26 -22.82
CA SER A 87 27.57 -3.74 -22.74
C SER A 87 27.53 -5.17 -22.19
N VAL A 88 26.72 -5.39 -21.15
CA VAL A 88 26.53 -6.69 -20.52
C VAL A 88 25.04 -7.01 -20.46
N GLU A 89 24.67 -8.21 -20.92
CA GLU A 89 23.33 -8.78 -20.73
C GLU A 89 23.24 -9.39 -19.33
N VAL A 90 22.26 -8.94 -18.54
CA VAL A 90 22.02 -9.43 -17.19
C VAL A 90 20.62 -9.99 -17.03
N ASP A 91 20.45 -10.96 -16.14
CA ASP A 91 19.13 -11.30 -15.61
C ASP A 91 18.59 -10.09 -14.85
N TRP A 92 17.38 -9.68 -15.19
CA TRP A 92 16.76 -8.48 -14.68
C TRP A 92 15.39 -8.78 -14.07
N ARG A 93 15.08 -8.11 -12.97
CA ARG A 93 13.77 -8.15 -12.32
C ARG A 93 13.06 -6.83 -12.59
N ALA A 94 12.33 -6.76 -13.70
CA ALA A 94 11.66 -5.54 -14.13
C ALA A 94 10.58 -5.12 -13.13
N ALA A 95 10.63 -3.87 -12.69
CA ALA A 95 9.60 -3.26 -11.85
C ALA A 95 8.37 -2.80 -12.64
N GLU A 96 8.45 -2.77 -13.98
CA GLU A 96 7.35 -2.43 -14.88
C GLU A 96 7.51 -3.23 -16.20
N PRO A 97 6.48 -3.95 -16.68
CA PRO A 97 5.24 -4.24 -15.96
C PRO A 97 5.49 -5.21 -14.81
N LEU A 98 4.70 -5.10 -13.74
CA LEU A 98 4.67 -6.10 -12.66
C LEU A 98 3.89 -7.35 -13.08
N LYS A 99 4.33 -8.51 -12.62
CA LYS A 99 3.59 -9.76 -12.70
C LYS A 99 2.54 -9.79 -11.57
N ILE A 100 1.27 -9.61 -11.94
CA ILE A 100 0.14 -9.72 -11.01
C ILE A 100 -0.02 -11.19 -10.61
N VAL A 101 -0.05 -11.46 -9.29
CA VAL A 101 -0.26 -12.81 -8.74
C VAL A 101 -1.67 -12.95 -8.18
N ASN A 102 -2.19 -11.89 -7.57
CA ASN A 102 -3.53 -11.88 -6.99
C ASN A 102 -4.16 -10.50 -7.20
N ALA A 103 -5.36 -10.50 -7.76
CA ALA A 103 -6.18 -9.32 -7.95
C ALA A 103 -7.67 -9.68 -7.74
N ARG A 104 -8.46 -8.68 -7.38
CA ARG A 104 -9.91 -8.81 -7.15
C ARG A 104 -10.65 -7.53 -7.51
N PRO A 105 -11.97 -7.57 -7.72
CA PRO A 105 -12.76 -6.37 -7.97
C PRO A 105 -12.53 -5.33 -6.87
N ARG A 106 -12.33 -4.07 -7.23
CA ARG A 106 -12.08 -2.99 -6.26
C ARG A 106 -13.35 -2.69 -5.45
N PRO A 107 -13.28 -2.65 -4.11
CA PRO A 107 -14.45 -2.32 -3.31
C PRO A 107 -14.69 -0.81 -3.29
N CYS A 108 -15.83 -0.39 -2.75
CA CYS A 108 -16.12 1.02 -2.46
C CYS A 108 -15.34 1.55 -1.26
N GLY A 109 -15.01 0.66 -0.32
CA GLY A 109 -14.40 0.96 0.96
C GLY A 109 -14.38 -0.27 1.85
N TYR A 110 -13.98 -0.07 3.09
CA TYR A 110 -13.89 -1.12 4.11
C TYR A 110 -14.68 -0.73 5.36
N LEU A 111 -15.23 -1.73 6.03
CA LEU A 111 -15.79 -1.61 7.37
C LEU A 111 -14.84 -2.27 8.35
N LEU A 112 -14.50 -1.53 9.41
CA LEU A 112 -13.75 -2.01 10.57
C LEU A 112 -14.70 -2.00 11.77
N ALA A 113 -14.86 -3.14 12.43
CA ALA A 113 -15.71 -3.23 13.61
C ALA A 113 -15.29 -2.20 14.69
N ALA A 114 -16.21 -1.82 15.58
CA ALA A 114 -15.94 -0.84 16.63
C ALA A 114 -14.76 -1.23 17.55
N SER A 115 -14.48 -2.54 17.69
CA SER A 115 -13.33 -3.09 18.41
C SER A 115 -11.98 -2.79 17.74
N GLN A 116 -11.94 -2.50 16.43
CA GLN A 116 -10.74 -2.20 15.66
C GLN A 116 -10.34 -0.71 15.71
N GLY A 117 -10.71 0.01 16.77
CA GLY A 117 -10.49 1.46 16.88
C GLY A 117 -9.02 1.90 16.78
N GLU A 118 -8.08 1.05 17.20
CA GLU A 118 -6.64 1.32 17.03
C GLU A 118 -6.22 1.29 15.55
N ALA A 119 -6.75 0.36 14.75
CA ALA A 119 -6.49 0.30 13.32
C ALA A 119 -7.05 1.54 12.60
N ALA A 120 -8.28 1.96 12.96
CA ALA A 120 -8.87 3.19 12.45
C ALA A 120 -8.00 4.42 12.78
N ARG A 121 -7.55 4.55 14.04
CA ARG A 121 -6.68 5.64 14.49
C ARG A 121 -5.35 5.67 13.73
N ARG A 122 -4.75 4.52 13.43
CA ARG A 122 -3.50 4.46 12.65
C ARG A 122 -3.70 4.90 11.21
N LEU A 123 -4.83 4.58 10.59
CA LEU A 123 -5.19 5.13 9.27
C LEU A 123 -5.34 6.65 9.34
N GLU A 124 -6.03 7.18 10.34
CA GLU A 124 -6.18 8.63 10.54
C GLU A 124 -4.83 9.34 10.73
N MET A 125 -3.91 8.77 11.51
CA MET A 125 -2.55 9.30 11.65
C MET A 125 -1.75 9.31 10.34
N LEU A 126 -2.08 8.44 9.40
CA LEU A 126 -1.51 8.42 8.04
C LEU A 126 -2.24 9.38 7.08
N GLY A 127 -3.22 10.15 7.58
CA GLY A 127 -4.00 11.11 6.81
C GLY A 127 -5.20 10.53 6.09
N VAL A 128 -5.55 9.26 6.33
CA VAL A 128 -6.76 8.64 5.77
C VAL A 128 -8.00 9.21 6.45
N ARG A 129 -8.98 9.62 5.66
CA ARG A 129 -10.30 9.96 6.19
C ARG A 129 -11.05 8.69 6.58
N VAL A 130 -11.41 8.60 7.85
CA VAL A 130 -12.20 7.51 8.43
C VAL A 130 -13.50 8.11 8.98
N GLU A 131 -14.62 7.46 8.68
CA GLU A 131 -15.95 7.90 9.10
C GLU A 131 -16.48 6.92 10.14
N ARG A 132 -17.08 7.43 11.23
CA ARG A 132 -17.70 6.57 12.25
C ARG A 132 -19.20 6.54 12.05
N ILE A 133 -19.75 5.34 11.91
CA ILE A 133 -21.18 5.12 11.72
C ILE A 133 -21.93 5.42 13.02
N ASP A 134 -22.97 6.23 12.95
CA ASP A 134 -23.75 6.70 14.11
C ASP A 134 -25.04 5.91 14.34
N SER A 135 -25.50 5.18 13.32
CA SER A 135 -26.81 4.53 13.28
C SER A 135 -26.74 3.19 12.57
N ALA A 136 -27.49 2.21 13.09
CA ALA A 136 -27.49 0.87 12.54
C ALA A 136 -28.11 0.85 11.13
N SER A 137 -27.43 0.23 10.17
CA SER A 137 -27.92 0.16 8.78
C SER A 137 -27.49 -1.12 8.05
N SER A 138 -28.29 -1.61 7.11
CA SER A 138 -28.00 -2.84 6.37
C SER A 138 -27.25 -2.56 5.07
N TRP A 139 -26.02 -3.06 4.95
CA TRP A 139 -25.12 -2.78 3.83
C TRP A 139 -24.84 -4.05 3.01
N SER A 140 -24.54 -3.86 1.72
CA SER A 140 -24.01 -4.92 0.85
C SER A 140 -22.50 -5.01 1.02
N VAL A 141 -22.02 -6.18 1.45
CA VAL A 141 -20.63 -6.38 1.87
C VAL A 141 -20.04 -7.66 1.30
N GLU A 142 -18.72 -7.77 1.32
CA GLU A 142 -18.00 -9.04 1.21
C GLU A 142 -17.24 -9.31 2.51
N ARG A 143 -17.38 -10.54 3.00
CA ARG A 143 -16.61 -11.06 4.13
C ARG A 143 -15.40 -11.84 3.62
N TYR A 144 -14.34 -11.85 4.43
CA TYR A 144 -13.20 -12.71 4.21
C TYR A 144 -13.44 -14.06 4.90
N GLU A 145 -13.54 -15.13 4.13
CA GLU A 145 -13.50 -16.50 4.64
C GLU A 145 -12.05 -16.99 4.59
N VAL A 146 -11.47 -17.34 5.75
CA VAL A 146 -10.08 -17.78 5.85
C VAL A 146 -9.98 -19.24 5.42
N GLU A 147 -9.37 -19.49 4.28
CA GLU A 147 -9.07 -20.85 3.80
C GLU A 147 -7.87 -21.44 4.51
N SER A 148 -6.83 -20.62 4.72
CA SER A 148 -5.65 -21.01 5.48
C SER A 148 -4.95 -19.81 6.12
N LEU A 149 -4.25 -20.10 7.22
CA LEU A 149 -3.43 -19.16 7.96
C LEU A 149 -2.10 -19.84 8.32
N SER A 150 -0.98 -19.24 7.93
CA SER A 150 0.36 -19.68 8.32
C SER A 150 1.24 -18.51 8.71
N ASP A 151 2.36 -18.78 9.38
CA ASP A 151 3.40 -17.76 9.54
C ASP A 151 4.27 -17.69 8.28
N ALA A 152 4.72 -16.49 7.90
CA ALA A 152 5.63 -16.26 6.80
C ALA A 152 6.68 -15.20 7.15
N LYS A 153 7.78 -15.19 6.39
CA LYS A 153 8.74 -14.08 6.41
C LYS A 153 8.29 -13.02 5.41
N ARG A 154 8.39 -11.75 5.80
CA ARG A 154 8.18 -10.63 4.87
C ARG A 154 9.22 -10.70 3.75
N GLN A 155 8.82 -10.39 2.53
CA GLN A 155 9.68 -10.42 1.36
C GLN A 155 9.79 -9.02 0.73
N ASP A 156 10.99 -8.64 0.32
CA ASP A 156 11.26 -7.45 -0.48
C ASP A 156 11.82 -7.82 -1.87
N ALA A 157 12.22 -6.81 -2.63
CA ALA A 157 12.80 -6.98 -3.96
C ALA A 157 14.08 -7.83 -4.00
N ARG A 158 14.78 -7.96 -2.87
CA ARG A 158 16.05 -8.68 -2.73
C ARG A 158 15.81 -10.10 -2.25
N ALA A 159 15.10 -10.29 -1.13
CA ALA A 159 14.79 -11.59 -0.54
C ALA A 159 13.81 -11.48 0.65
N ALA A 160 13.69 -12.55 1.44
CA ALA A 160 13.10 -12.49 2.76
C ALA A 160 13.87 -11.50 3.65
N ILE A 161 13.15 -10.64 4.36
CA ILE A 161 13.70 -9.71 5.33
C ILE A 161 13.90 -10.47 6.65
N GLU A 162 15.14 -10.51 7.15
CA GLU A 162 15.51 -11.24 8.39
C GLU A 162 15.19 -10.48 9.69
N ASP A 163 14.21 -9.58 9.69
CA ASP A 163 13.97 -8.70 10.82
C ASP A 163 12.50 -8.73 11.29
N GLY A 164 12.33 -8.97 12.59
CA GLY A 164 11.03 -8.94 13.28
C GLY A 164 10.30 -10.28 13.40
N GLN A 165 9.10 -10.20 14.00
CA GLN A 165 8.19 -11.33 14.17
C GLN A 165 7.65 -11.80 12.80
N PRO A 166 7.46 -13.12 12.59
CA PRO A 166 6.78 -13.63 11.41
C PRO A 166 5.41 -12.97 11.19
N ILE A 167 5.13 -12.59 9.94
CA ILE A 167 3.83 -12.09 9.53
C ILE A 167 2.84 -13.24 9.42
N ARG A 168 1.56 -12.95 9.58
CA ARG A 168 0.46 -13.87 9.25
C ARG A 168 0.23 -13.84 7.74
N ALA A 169 0.43 -14.97 7.07
CA ALA A 169 0.06 -15.17 5.68
C ALA A 169 -1.35 -15.76 5.61
N PHE A 170 -2.30 -14.97 5.12
CA PHE A 170 -3.68 -15.40 4.93
C PHE A 170 -3.89 -15.85 3.49
N ARG A 171 -4.63 -16.94 3.31
CA ARG A 171 -5.37 -17.21 2.08
C ARG A 171 -6.85 -17.05 2.38
N VAL A 172 -7.52 -16.19 1.62
CA VAL A 172 -8.91 -15.83 1.86
C VAL A 172 -9.73 -15.99 0.59
N GLN A 173 -10.98 -16.39 0.79
CA GLN A 173 -12.04 -16.28 -0.21
C GLN A 173 -12.99 -15.15 0.18
N LEU A 174 -13.60 -14.51 -0.82
CA LEU A 174 -14.61 -13.48 -0.61
C LEU A 174 -15.99 -14.10 -0.64
N ARG A 175 -16.79 -13.79 0.37
CA ARG A 175 -18.21 -14.16 0.41
C ARG A 175 -19.10 -12.93 0.42
N PRO A 176 -19.83 -12.66 -0.67
CA PRO A 176 -20.79 -11.56 -0.71
C PRO A 176 -21.99 -11.85 0.20
N GLY A 177 -22.58 -10.79 0.75
CA GLY A 177 -23.77 -10.89 1.57
C GLY A 177 -24.26 -9.53 2.06
N ARG A 178 -25.17 -9.57 3.03
CA ARG A 178 -25.58 -8.36 3.78
C ARG A 178 -25.04 -8.42 5.20
N ALA A 179 -24.79 -7.26 5.78
CA ALA A 179 -24.45 -7.10 7.18
C ALA A 179 -25.27 -5.95 7.77
N VAL A 180 -25.71 -6.12 9.01
CA VAL A 180 -26.22 -5.00 9.81
C VAL A 180 -25.02 -4.34 10.45
N VAL A 181 -24.69 -3.14 10.00
CA VAL A 181 -23.56 -2.36 10.50
C VAL A 181 -24.00 -1.65 11.76
N PRO A 182 -23.46 -1.99 12.95
CA PRO A 182 -23.86 -1.32 14.19
C PRO A 182 -23.23 0.08 14.30
N PRO A 183 -23.82 0.98 15.11
CA PRO A 183 -23.19 2.24 15.45
C PRO A 183 -21.81 2.01 16.10
N GLY A 184 -20.88 2.91 15.83
CA GLY A 184 -19.50 2.85 16.29
C GLY A 184 -18.55 2.13 15.32
N THR A 185 -19.05 1.43 14.30
CA THR A 185 -18.25 0.86 13.20
C THR A 185 -17.56 1.97 12.43
N PHE A 186 -16.33 1.72 11.95
CA PHE A 186 -15.60 2.67 11.11
C PHE A 186 -15.74 2.28 9.64
N TYR A 187 -16.08 3.25 8.81
CA TYR A 187 -16.09 3.14 7.36
C TYR A 187 -14.89 3.90 6.77
N VAL A 188 -14.14 3.22 5.92
CA VAL A 188 -12.96 3.76 5.25
C VAL A 188 -13.19 3.71 3.75
N SER A 189 -13.62 4.83 3.17
CA SER A 189 -13.93 4.94 1.74
C SER A 189 -12.67 4.85 0.87
N LEU A 190 -12.74 4.16 -0.26
CA LEU A 190 -11.70 4.21 -1.31
C LEU A 190 -11.85 5.42 -2.25
N ALA A 191 -12.89 6.24 -2.09
CA ALA A 191 -13.09 7.49 -2.83
C ALA A 191 -12.24 8.63 -2.27
N GLN A 192 -10.95 8.38 -2.03
CA GLN A 192 -9.96 9.33 -1.54
C GLN A 192 -8.56 8.99 -2.07
N SER A 193 -7.69 9.99 -2.19
CA SER A 193 -6.36 9.89 -2.80
C SER A 193 -5.44 8.84 -2.16
N LEU A 194 -5.67 8.50 -0.89
CA LEU A 194 -4.93 7.46 -0.16
C LEU A 194 -5.51 6.04 -0.36
N SER A 195 -6.39 5.81 -1.34
CA SER A 195 -6.96 4.49 -1.64
C SER A 195 -5.94 3.36 -1.81
N PRO A 196 -4.73 3.57 -2.39
CA PRO A 196 -3.73 2.51 -2.45
C PRO A 196 -3.19 2.14 -1.07
N LEU A 197 -2.98 3.12 -0.19
CA LEU A 197 -2.54 2.89 1.20
C LEU A 197 -3.60 2.11 1.98
N ILE A 198 -4.87 2.51 1.86
CA ILE A 198 -6.00 1.85 2.52
C ILE A 198 -6.08 0.40 2.09
N SER A 199 -5.99 0.15 0.78
CA SER A 199 -6.04 -1.21 0.22
C SER A 199 -4.87 -2.06 0.71
N ALA A 200 -3.65 -1.52 0.72
CA ALA A 200 -2.48 -2.22 1.24
C ALA A 200 -2.58 -2.53 2.75
N ALA A 201 -3.22 -1.64 3.52
CA ALA A 201 -3.41 -1.82 4.95
C ALA A 201 -4.54 -2.81 5.28
N LEU A 202 -5.61 -2.84 4.48
CA LEU A 202 -6.85 -3.55 4.83
C LEU A 202 -7.13 -4.80 4.00
N GLU A 203 -6.37 -5.14 2.95
CA GLU A 203 -6.51 -6.45 2.29
C GLU A 203 -5.66 -7.51 3.04
N PRO A 204 -6.28 -8.50 3.71
CA PRO A 204 -5.61 -9.30 4.73
C PRO A 204 -4.54 -10.25 4.20
N ASP A 205 -4.66 -10.65 2.95
CA ASP A 205 -3.71 -11.50 2.23
C ASP A 205 -2.55 -10.72 1.60
N SER A 206 -2.45 -9.40 1.85
CA SER A 206 -1.22 -8.64 1.61
C SER A 206 -0.26 -8.75 2.79
N GLN A 207 1.03 -8.98 2.52
CA GLN A 207 2.08 -9.09 3.56
C GLN A 207 2.26 -7.83 4.43
N ASN A 208 1.84 -6.66 3.92
CA ASN A 208 1.95 -5.38 4.61
C ASN A 208 0.66 -4.95 5.32
N SER A 209 -0.38 -5.79 5.25
CA SER A 209 -1.68 -5.46 5.84
C SER A 209 -1.63 -5.45 7.36
N TYR A 210 -2.58 -4.74 7.95
CA TYR A 210 -2.79 -4.73 9.38
C TYR A 210 -3.17 -6.12 9.90
N ALA A 211 -3.89 -6.93 9.12
CA ALA A 211 -4.16 -8.32 9.49
C ALA A 211 -2.87 -9.16 9.52
N ALA A 212 -2.04 -9.08 8.46
CA ALA A 212 -0.76 -9.78 8.40
C ALA A 212 0.18 -9.38 9.55
N ASN A 213 0.10 -8.13 10.00
CA ASN A 213 0.90 -7.57 11.09
C ASN A 213 0.16 -7.51 12.43
N ARG A 214 -0.87 -8.36 12.62
CA ARG A 214 -1.54 -8.63 13.92
C ARG A 214 -2.22 -7.42 14.58
N LEU A 215 -2.61 -6.44 13.78
CA LEU A 215 -3.31 -5.23 14.23
C LEU A 215 -4.82 -5.30 14.01
N VAL A 216 -5.27 -6.01 12.98
CA VAL A 216 -6.69 -6.21 12.66
C VAL A 216 -7.02 -7.70 12.74
N GLU A 217 -8.19 -7.99 13.31
CA GLU A 217 -8.83 -9.30 13.29
C GLU A 217 -9.92 -9.30 12.21
N ILE A 218 -9.93 -10.35 11.39
CA ILE A 218 -10.82 -10.45 10.23
C ILE A 218 -12.01 -11.39 10.46
N ALA A 219 -11.97 -12.20 11.52
CA ALA A 219 -13.10 -13.02 11.94
C ALA A 219 -14.24 -12.17 12.52
N ASP A 220 -15.43 -12.76 12.66
CA ASP A 220 -16.60 -12.18 13.32
C ASP A 220 -16.95 -10.75 12.86
N ASP A 221 -16.93 -10.54 11.53
CA ASP A 221 -17.21 -9.25 10.89
C ASP A 221 -16.25 -8.11 11.32
N GLY A 222 -15.08 -8.46 11.87
CA GLY A 222 -14.04 -7.52 12.29
C GLY A 222 -13.52 -6.63 11.17
N LEU A 223 -13.50 -7.17 9.95
CA LEU A 223 -13.15 -6.47 8.72
C LEU A 223 -14.04 -6.97 7.57
N MET A 224 -14.68 -6.04 6.85
CA MET A 224 -15.49 -6.36 5.67
C MET A 224 -15.23 -5.36 4.54
N ARG A 225 -15.51 -5.76 3.30
CA ARG A 225 -15.43 -4.90 2.12
C ARG A 225 -16.83 -4.39 1.79
N VAL A 226 -16.96 -3.15 1.34
CA VAL A 226 -18.24 -2.54 0.97
C VAL A 226 -18.37 -2.58 -0.55
N LEU A 227 -19.49 -3.14 -1.05
CA LEU A 227 -19.72 -3.34 -2.49
C LEU A 227 -20.46 -2.20 -3.18
N ALA A 228 -21.14 -1.35 -2.42
CA ALA A 228 -21.90 -0.23 -2.94
C ALA A 228 -21.63 1.02 -2.10
N VAL A 229 -21.50 2.18 -2.76
CA VAL A 229 -21.34 3.45 -2.04
C VAL A 229 -22.52 3.61 -1.10
N PRO A 230 -22.30 3.71 0.22
CA PRO A 230 -23.41 3.82 1.17
C PRO A 230 -24.14 5.14 0.94
N SER A 231 -25.46 5.11 0.87
CA SER A 231 -26.29 6.32 0.84
C SER A 231 -26.44 6.85 2.26
N TRP A 232 -25.45 7.59 2.76
CA TRP A 232 -25.56 8.30 4.03
C TRP A 232 -25.38 9.81 3.79
N LYS A 233 -26.15 10.63 4.49
CA LYS A 233 -25.94 12.08 4.49
C LYS A 233 -24.72 12.35 5.36
N GLN A 234 -23.63 12.84 4.77
CA GLN A 234 -22.56 13.46 5.55
C GLN A 234 -23.19 14.57 6.42
N PRO A 235 -23.01 14.57 7.76
CA PRO A 235 -23.26 15.78 8.52
C PRO A 235 -22.31 16.86 7.99
N ARG A 236 -22.88 18.04 7.72
CA ARG A 236 -22.16 19.21 7.20
C ARG A 236 -21.08 19.68 8.17
#